data_AF-A0AA48H2P3-F1
#
_entry.id   AF-A0AA48H2P3-F1
#
_cell.length_a   1.000
_cell.length_b   1.000
_cell.length_c   1.000
_cell.angle_alpha   90.00
_cell.angle_beta   90.00
_cell.angle_gamma   90.00
#
_symmetry.space_group_name_H-M   'P 1'
#
loop_
_entity.id
_entity.type
_entity.pdbx_description
1 polymer ?
#
loop_
_entity_poly.entity_id
_entity_poly.type
_entity_poly.pdbx_seq_one_letter_code
_entity_poly.pdbx_strand_id
1 'polypeptide(L)'
;MPGRPNDLEENGPAKAVVVLALSDEALGALPRHVLHPDARIQRVPYHMLSERRLSGPDAPGLVLSPLLTPEFDALDLARILTQCGYRGRYLALVDRLPSANLIRREVAAQSPTINFDVIVLDGSTPLHSL
;
A
#
# COMPACT_ATOMS: atom_id res chain seq x y z
N MET A 1 3.76 35.20 -29.14
CA MET A 1 4.29 34.17 -28.21
C MET A 1 5.20 34.86 -27.19
N PRO A 2 5.36 34.38 -25.94
CA PRO A 2 4.71 33.25 -25.27
C PRO A 2 4.17 33.62 -23.87
N GLY A 3 3.40 32.71 -23.26
CA GLY A 3 2.98 32.79 -21.87
C GLY A 3 1.74 31.94 -21.63
N ARG A 4 1.94 30.62 -21.67
CA ARG A 4 0.91 29.58 -21.58
C ARG A 4 -0.09 29.81 -20.43
N PRO A 5 -1.35 29.33 -20.57
CA PRO A 5 -2.24 29.23 -19.43
C PRO A 5 -1.55 28.41 -18.34
N ASN A 6 -1.66 28.87 -17.10
CA ASN A 6 -1.19 28.12 -15.94
C ASN A 6 -2.21 27.00 -15.65
N ASP A 7 -2.35 26.08 -16.59
CA ASP A 7 -2.89 24.72 -16.39
C ASP A 7 -1.80 23.88 -15.68
N LEU A 8 -1.48 24.28 -14.46
CA LEU A 8 -0.62 23.58 -13.50
C LEU A 8 -1.30 23.86 -12.16
N GLU A 9 -2.27 23.08 -11.74
CA GLU A 9 -2.08 21.69 -11.36
C GLU A 9 -3.45 21.02 -11.52
N GLU A 10 -3.65 20.28 -12.61
CA GLU A 10 -4.50 19.10 -12.52
C GLU A 10 -3.78 18.16 -11.55
N ASN A 11 -3.91 18.43 -10.24
CA ASN A 11 -3.72 17.45 -9.18
C ASN A 11 -4.78 16.39 -9.44
N GLY A 12 -4.54 15.54 -10.45
CA GLY A 12 -5.19 14.24 -10.55
C GLY A 12 -5.07 13.65 -9.14
N PRO A 13 -6.21 13.26 -8.54
CA PRO A 13 -6.39 13.24 -7.10
C PRO A 13 -5.16 12.59 -6.48
N ALA A 14 -4.36 13.39 -5.76
CA ALA A 14 -3.14 12.92 -5.14
C ALA A 14 -3.50 11.65 -4.39
N LYS A 15 -3.15 10.49 -4.96
CA LYS A 15 -3.79 9.22 -4.58
C LYS A 15 -3.50 9.03 -3.10
N ALA A 16 -4.54 9.11 -2.27
CA ALA A 16 -4.37 8.95 -0.84
C ALA A 16 -3.81 7.54 -0.59
N VAL A 17 -2.70 7.48 0.13
CA VAL A 17 -2.04 6.22 0.49
C VAL A 17 -2.26 6.01 1.97
N VAL A 18 -2.98 4.95 2.33
CA VAL A 18 -3.18 4.59 3.73
C VAL A 18 -2.07 3.64 4.15
N VAL A 19 -1.46 3.92 5.29
CA VAL A 19 -0.38 3.12 5.86
C VAL A 19 -0.81 2.59 7.21
N LEU A 20 -0.74 1.28 7.39
CA LEU A 20 -1.07 0.60 8.65
C LEU A 20 0.17 -0.04 9.23
N ALA A 21 0.45 0.20 10.52
CA ALA A 21 1.51 -0.47 11.28
C ALA A 21 2.92 -0.51 10.62
N LEU A 22 3.20 0.32 9.61
CA LEU A 22 4.53 0.47 9.04
C LEU A 22 5.30 1.57 9.77
N SER A 23 6.59 1.29 9.98
CA SER A 23 7.60 2.27 10.39
C SER A 23 8.02 3.15 9.21
N ASP A 24 8.60 4.31 9.53
CA ASP A 24 9.12 5.25 8.52
C ASP A 24 10.26 4.61 7.69
N GLU A 25 11.09 3.79 8.33
CA GLU A 25 12.14 3.00 7.67
C GLU A 25 11.58 2.09 6.56
N ALA A 26 10.47 1.41 6.81
CA ALA A 26 9.84 0.51 5.84
C ALA A 26 9.20 1.29 4.69
N LEU A 27 8.68 2.49 4.97
CA LEU A 27 8.20 3.42 3.94
C LEU A 27 9.36 3.96 3.09
N GLY A 28 10.49 4.30 3.72
CA GLY A 28 11.70 4.76 3.02
C GLY A 28 12.35 3.68 2.18
N ALA A 29 12.16 2.41 2.54
CA ALA A 29 12.61 1.26 1.78
C ALA A 29 11.69 0.94 0.57
N LEU A 30 10.52 1.56 0.47
CA LEU A 30 9.64 1.35 -0.67
C LEU A 30 10.22 1.97 -1.95
N PRO A 31 10.13 1.27 -3.09
CA PRO A 31 10.54 1.83 -4.35
C PRO A 31 9.60 2.99 -4.78
N ARG A 32 10.19 4.02 -5.39
CA ARG A 32 9.55 5.30 -5.77
C ARG A 32 8.37 5.15 -6.75
N HIS A 33 8.31 4.03 -7.45
CA HIS A 33 7.20 3.70 -8.36
C HIS A 33 5.93 3.21 -7.63
N VAL A 34 6.04 2.82 -6.36
CA VAL A 34 4.94 2.36 -5.50
C VAL A 34 4.42 3.52 -4.67
N LEU A 35 5.36 4.28 -4.09
CA LEU A 35 5.08 5.47 -3.32
C LEU A 35 5.57 6.70 -4.09
N HIS A 36 4.65 7.43 -4.71
CA HIS A 36 4.98 8.68 -5.39
C HIS A 36 5.37 9.76 -4.37
N PRO A 37 6.33 10.64 -4.65
CA PRO A 37 6.72 11.72 -3.74
C PRO A 37 5.55 12.67 -3.41
N ASP A 38 4.61 12.88 -4.33
CA ASP A 38 3.42 13.72 -4.13
C ASP A 38 2.24 12.95 -3.50
N ALA A 39 2.43 11.68 -3.14
CA ALA A 39 1.37 10.86 -2.56
C ALA A 39 1.09 11.29 -1.11
N ARG A 40 -0.19 11.50 -0.78
CA ARG A 40 -0.59 11.88 0.58
C ARG A 40 -0.64 10.63 1.47
N ILE A 41 0.43 10.41 2.23
CA ILE A 41 0.57 9.30 3.17
C ILE A 41 -0.27 9.59 4.42
N GLN A 42 -1.18 8.67 4.76
CA GLN A 42 -2.04 8.75 5.93
C GLN A 42 -1.87 7.49 6.77
N ARG A 43 -1.23 7.64 7.93
CA ARG A 43 -1.06 6.53 8.87
C ARG A 43 -2.35 6.34 9.65
N VAL A 44 -2.94 5.15 9.57
CA VAL A 44 -4.20 4.81 10.24
C VAL A 44 -3.99 3.50 10.98
N PRO A 45 -4.33 3.43 12.28
CA PRO A 45 -4.26 2.17 13.01
C PRO A 45 -5.34 1.20 12.50
N TYR A 46 -5.07 -0.11 12.60
CA TYR A 46 -5.94 -1.17 12.09
C TYR A 46 -7.40 -1.04 12.57
N HIS A 47 -7.60 -0.71 13.85
CA HIS A 47 -8.96 -0.54 14.41
C HIS A 47 -9.76 0.60 13.77
N MET A 48 -9.12 1.67 13.28
CA MET A 48 -9.78 2.78 12.58
C MET A 48 -9.96 2.55 11.09
N LEU A 49 -9.38 1.49 10.53
CA LEU A 49 -9.50 1.18 9.11
C LEU A 49 -10.95 0.84 8.72
N SER A 50 -11.67 0.13 9.58
CA SER A 50 -13.07 -0.22 9.35
C SER A 50 -14.01 1.00 9.36
N GLU A 51 -13.63 2.06 10.09
CA GLU A 51 -14.37 3.33 10.16
C GLU A 51 -14.03 4.26 8.99
N ARG A 52 -12.89 4.02 8.35
CA ARG A 52 -12.43 4.78 7.19
C ARG A 52 -13.28 4.49 5.97
N ARG A 53 -13.56 5.55 5.22
CA ARG A 53 -14.23 5.43 3.93
C ARG A 53 -13.27 4.86 2.88
N LEU A 54 -13.29 3.55 2.72
CA LEU A 54 -12.49 2.79 1.76
C LEU A 54 -13.21 2.59 0.41
N SER A 55 -14.45 3.06 0.30
CA SER A 55 -15.30 2.90 -0.88
C SER A 55 -15.85 4.25 -1.35
N GLY A 56 -15.89 4.44 -2.67
CA GLY A 56 -16.40 5.66 -3.32
C GLY A 56 -15.30 6.57 -3.90
N PRO A 57 -15.60 7.83 -4.22
CA PRO A 57 -14.67 8.76 -4.87
C PRO A 57 -13.50 9.20 -3.96
N ASP A 58 -13.69 9.16 -2.65
CA ASP A 58 -12.67 9.48 -1.63
C ASP A 58 -11.87 8.25 -1.17
N ALA A 59 -12.08 7.09 -1.79
CA ALA A 59 -11.36 5.89 -1.43
C ALA A 59 -9.85 6.06 -1.68
N PRO A 60 -8.99 5.56 -0.79
CA PRO A 60 -7.55 5.58 -1.05
C PRO A 60 -7.23 4.77 -2.30
N GLY A 61 -6.21 5.22 -3.03
CA GLY A 61 -5.74 4.50 -4.22
C GLY A 61 -4.85 3.31 -3.87
N LEU A 62 -4.25 3.34 -2.67
CA LEU A 62 -3.28 2.37 -2.20
C LEU A 62 -3.40 2.22 -0.68
N VAL A 63 -3.39 0.97 -0.21
CA VAL A 63 -3.28 0.60 1.19
C VAL A 63 -1.97 -0.18 1.36
N LEU A 64 -1.16 0.24 2.32
CA LEU A 64 0.13 -0.34 2.65
C LEU A 64 0.07 -0.91 4.07
N SER A 65 0.51 -2.14 4.26
CA SER A 65 0.70 -2.73 5.58
C SER A 65 1.86 -3.71 5.59
N PRO A 66 2.36 -4.13 6.75
CA PRO A 66 3.21 -5.31 6.84
C PRO A 66 2.40 -6.56 6.48
N LEU A 67 3.09 -7.57 5.98
CA LEU A 67 2.49 -8.86 5.64
C LEU A 67 2.03 -9.62 6.89
N LEU A 68 2.79 -9.48 7.98
CA LEU A 68 2.48 -10.06 9.28
C LEU A 68 2.79 -9.02 10.35
N THR A 69 1.83 -8.72 11.20
CA THR A 69 2.01 -7.93 12.42
C THR A 69 1.52 -8.73 13.62
N PRO A 70 1.92 -8.38 14.85
CA PRO A 70 1.37 -9.00 16.05
C PRO A 70 -0.14 -8.75 16.23
N GLU A 71 -0.72 -7.74 15.57
CA GLU A 71 -2.13 -7.37 15.71
C GLU A 71 -3.01 -7.96 14.59
N PHE A 72 -2.49 -8.02 13.36
CA PHE A 72 -3.20 -8.49 12.17
C PHE A 72 -2.22 -9.03 11.10
N ASP A 73 -2.71 -9.89 10.23
CA ASP A 73 -1.97 -10.36 9.06
C ASP A 73 -2.58 -9.82 7.75
N ALA A 74 -1.86 -10.00 6.64
CA ALA A 74 -2.30 -9.49 5.36
C ALA A 74 -3.58 -10.13 4.82
N LEU A 75 -3.90 -11.37 5.20
CA LEU A 75 -5.15 -12.03 4.80
C LEU A 75 -6.33 -11.41 5.53
N ASP A 76 -6.19 -11.20 6.84
CA ASP A 76 -7.22 -10.56 7.65
C ASP A 76 -7.54 -9.15 7.12
N LEU A 77 -6.50 -8.37 6.83
CA LEU A 77 -6.66 -7.03 6.26
C LEU A 77 -7.29 -7.08 4.85
N ALA A 78 -6.84 -7.97 3.98
CA ALA A 78 -7.43 -8.15 2.64
C ALA A 78 -8.92 -8.49 2.70
N ARG A 79 -9.30 -9.31 3.68
CA ARG A 79 -10.69 -9.72 3.91
C ARG A 79 -11.53 -8.54 4.41
N ILE A 80 -11.01 -7.69 5.30
CA ILE A 80 -11.70 -6.48 5.75
C ILE A 80 -11.85 -5.48 4.61
N LEU A 81 -10.78 -5.22 3.86
CA LEU A 81 -10.83 -4.32 2.70
C LEU A 81 -11.88 -4.80 1.68
N THR A 82 -11.95 -6.10 1.42
CA THR A 82 -12.95 -6.71 0.54
C THR A 82 -14.37 -6.54 1.09
N GLN A 83 -14.59 -6.75 2.39
CA GLN A 83 -15.89 -6.52 3.04
C GLN A 83 -16.33 -5.04 3.00
N CYS A 84 -15.38 -4.12 3.16
CA CYS A 84 -15.62 -2.68 3.05
C CYS A 84 -15.89 -2.24 1.60
N GLY A 85 -15.68 -3.11 0.60
CA GLY A 85 -15.84 -2.81 -0.82
C GLY A 85 -14.66 -2.07 -1.46
N TYR A 86 -13.49 -2.10 -0.82
CA TYR A 86 -12.28 -1.45 -1.32
C TYR A 86 -11.87 -2.03 -2.68
N ARG A 87 -11.70 -1.14 -3.67
CA ARG A 87 -11.28 -1.49 -5.04
C ARG A 87 -9.89 -0.95 -5.40
N GLY A 88 -9.19 -0.35 -4.44
CA GLY A 88 -7.83 0.13 -4.67
C GLY A 88 -6.80 -0.99 -4.60
N ARG A 89 -5.53 -0.61 -4.65
CA ARG A 89 -4.41 -1.56 -4.51
C ARG A 89 -4.12 -1.78 -3.03
N TYR A 90 -3.89 -3.02 -2.65
CA TYR A 90 -3.44 -3.38 -1.32
C TYR A 90 -2.07 -4.03 -1.44
N LEU A 91 -1.09 -3.51 -0.72
CA LEU A 91 0.29 -3.93 -0.85
C LEU A 91 0.87 -4.23 0.53
N ALA A 92 1.33 -5.46 0.69
CA ALA A 92 1.94 -5.95 1.91
C ALA A 92 3.47 -5.90 1.81
N LEU A 93 4.14 -5.40 2.85
CA LEU A 93 5.60 -5.38 2.92
C LEU A 93 6.10 -6.51 3.82
N VAL A 94 7.20 -7.13 3.43
CA VAL A 94 7.89 -8.14 4.25
C VAL A 94 9.41 -7.99 4.15
N ASP A 95 10.11 -8.09 5.29
CA ASP A 95 11.58 -8.01 5.34
C ASP A 95 12.24 -9.25 4.72
N ARG A 96 11.85 -10.45 5.16
CA ARG A 96 12.33 -11.71 4.61
C ARG A 96 11.22 -12.76 4.61
N LEU A 97 10.85 -13.24 3.42
CA LEU A 97 9.89 -14.33 3.26
C LEU A 97 10.42 -15.32 2.24
N PRO A 98 10.59 -16.61 2.58
CA PRO A 98 10.89 -17.64 1.58
C PRO A 98 9.70 -17.90 0.62
N SER A 99 8.48 -17.42 0.94
CA SER A 99 7.25 -17.84 0.24
C SER A 99 6.23 -16.71 -0.01
N ALA A 100 6.65 -15.52 -0.44
CA ALA A 100 5.71 -14.43 -0.81
C ALA A 100 4.66 -14.87 -1.85
N ASN A 101 5.02 -15.79 -2.75
CA ASN A 101 4.11 -16.36 -3.73
C ASN A 101 2.95 -17.15 -3.09
N LEU A 102 3.21 -17.85 -1.97
CA LEU A 102 2.19 -18.60 -1.25
C LEU A 102 1.13 -17.66 -0.66
N ILE A 103 1.55 -16.58 -0.01
CA ILE A 103 0.64 -15.57 0.56
C ILE A 103 -0.19 -14.91 -0.54
N ARG A 104 0.44 -14.58 -1.68
CA ARG A 104 -0.27 -14.02 -2.84
C ARG A 104 -1.37 -14.95 -3.34
N ARG A 105 -1.11 -16.27 -3.39
CA ARG A 105 -2.10 -17.28 -3.76
C ARG A 105 -3.22 -17.41 -2.74
N GLU A 106 -2.91 -17.37 -1.44
CA GLU A 106 -3.93 -17.43 -0.39
C GLU A 106 -4.83 -16.19 -0.39
N VAL A 107 -4.26 -14.98 -0.51
CA VAL A 107 -5.05 -13.75 -0.61
C VAL A 107 -5.89 -13.76 -1.89
N ALA A 108 -5.34 -14.16 -3.03
CA ALA A 108 -6.11 -14.27 -4.27
C ALA A 108 -7.24 -15.31 -4.18
N ALA A 109 -7.04 -16.41 -3.44
CA ALA A 109 -8.05 -17.43 -3.22
C ALA A 109 -9.16 -16.95 -2.28
N GLN A 110 -8.83 -16.22 -1.21
CA GLN A 110 -9.81 -15.70 -0.24
C GLN A 110 -10.51 -14.41 -0.71
N SER A 111 -9.79 -13.57 -1.45
CA SER A 111 -10.21 -12.21 -1.84
C SER A 111 -9.79 -11.92 -3.28
N PRO A 112 -10.43 -12.54 -4.28
CA PRO A 112 -10.08 -12.33 -5.70
C PRO A 112 -10.42 -10.92 -6.21
N THR A 113 -11.24 -10.17 -5.47
CA THR A 113 -11.71 -8.83 -5.86
C THR A 113 -10.72 -7.72 -5.52
N ILE A 114 -9.72 -7.99 -4.68
CA ILE A 114 -8.74 -6.98 -4.24
C ILE A 114 -7.44 -7.10 -5.05
N ASN A 115 -6.88 -5.96 -5.45
CA ASN A 115 -5.58 -5.92 -6.11
C ASN A 115 -4.47 -6.05 -5.08
N PHE A 116 -4.18 -7.29 -4.66
CA PHE A 116 -3.14 -7.60 -3.68
C PHE A 116 -1.74 -7.77 -4.29
N ASP A 117 -0.75 -7.11 -3.70
CA ASP A 117 0.66 -7.25 -4.03
C ASP A 117 1.53 -7.43 -2.79
N VAL A 118 2.72 -8.02 -2.94
CA VAL A 118 3.68 -8.20 -1.84
C VAL A 118 5.03 -7.65 -2.29
N ILE A 119 5.58 -6.71 -1.51
CA ILE A 119 6.95 -6.22 -1.69
C ILE A 119 7.83 -6.88 -0.64
N VAL A 120 8.85 -7.57 -1.12
CA VAL A 120 9.95 -8.02 -0.29
C VAL A 120 10.95 -6.88 -0.19
N LEU A 121 11.10 -6.33 1.01
CA LEU A 121 12.18 -5.42 1.36
C LEU A 121 13.42 -6.29 1.55
N ASP A 122 13.99 -6.76 0.44
CA ASP A 122 15.28 -7.44 0.48
C ASP A 122 16.28 -6.41 1.00
N GLY A 123 16.62 -6.48 2.29
CA GLY A 123 17.58 -5.60 2.98
C GLY A 123 19.00 -5.68 2.40
N SER A 124 19.15 -6.18 1.17
CA SER A 124 20.30 -5.98 0.31
C SER A 124 20.45 -4.49 0.04
N THR A 125 21.07 -3.84 1.00
CA THR A 125 22.23 -2.98 0.72
C THR A 125 22.85 -3.46 -0.60
N PRO A 126 22.99 -2.59 -1.62
CA PRO A 126 23.87 -2.94 -2.72
C PRO A 126 25.22 -3.24 -2.08
N LEU A 127 25.61 -4.52 -2.10
CA LEU A 127 26.97 -4.98 -1.85
C LEU A 127 27.83 -4.33 -2.94
N HIS A 128 28.11 -3.04 -2.79
CA HIS A 128 29.12 -2.39 -3.59
C HIS A 128 30.44 -2.73 -2.91
N SER A 129 31.11 -3.68 -3.53
CA SER A 129 32.51 -4.03 -3.29
C SER A 129 33.35 -2.77 -3.16
N LEU A 130 34.21 -2.73 -2.14
CA LEU A 130 35.48 -2.02 -2.18
C LEU A 130 36.54 -2.89 -1.53
#